data_AF-A0A1G3BQ74-F1
#
_entry.id   AF-A0A1G3BQ74-F1
#
_cell.length_a   1.000
_cell.length_b   1.000
_cell.length_c   1.000
_cell.angle_alpha   90.00
_cell.angle_beta   90.00
_cell.angle_gamma   90.00
#
_symmetry.space_group_name_H-M   'P 1'
#
loop_
_entity.id
_entity.type
_entity.pdbx_description
1 polymer ?
#
loop_
_entity_poly.entity_id
_entity_poly.type
_entity_poly.pdbx_seq_one_letter_code
_entity_poly.pdbx_strand_id
1 'polypeptide(L)'
;MLYFTLAGLLAGLGVVTKGPFGILFPVFFAILVPFLRQDLKRPRIGWIIFGFGALAAIALWAVPAYFRDSGVYLHRVISQPDLDVSKGGNGSPFYYVWLVLLLALPLSLFLPIAIVDLRRRGYSAMLAVAGAIFMVISCISQKRRHYLLPLYPFLALGIAASIVHHGKTSKFVRRSALVLIPLSVVAIPIYFAIIQPIVQPSDDSDMLFAKEVLSAVEQDAKIYCAKSEEEIAWVGRQHKRIYKLPIDSSASKILRQAESGSYLVIDERSLMSLLKVTESLPIELILTRKIDHEKSMLFRVKEHSFDVP
;
A
#
# COMPACT_ATOMS: atom_id res chain seq x y z
N MET A 1 5.61 -31.42 -9.21
CA MET A 1 4.23 -30.91 -9.35
C MET A 1 3.82 -30.06 -8.17
N LEU A 2 3.95 -30.54 -6.93
CA LEU A 2 3.57 -29.79 -5.71
C LEU A 2 4.11 -28.35 -5.66
N TYR A 3 5.41 -28.14 -5.93
CA TYR A 3 5.99 -26.79 -5.93
C TYR A 3 5.37 -25.84 -6.95
N PHE A 4 4.96 -26.33 -8.12
CA PHE A 4 4.28 -25.51 -9.14
C PHE A 4 2.85 -25.18 -8.72
N THR A 5 2.13 -26.13 -8.12
CA THR A 5 0.80 -25.88 -7.56
C THR A 5 0.87 -24.83 -6.47
N LEU A 6 1.80 -24.97 -5.52
CA LEU A 6 1.98 -24.02 -4.42
C LEU A 6 2.40 -22.64 -4.94
N ALA A 7 3.36 -22.58 -5.87
CA ALA A 7 3.76 -21.32 -6.50
C ALA A 7 2.59 -20.66 -7.23
N GLY A 8 1.75 -21.44 -7.91
CA GLY A 8 0.53 -20.98 -8.57
C GLY A 8 -0.44 -20.37 -7.57
N LEU A 9 -0.79 -21.11 -6.51
CA LEU A 9 -1.68 -20.65 -5.45
C LEU A 9 -1.16 -19.35 -4.81
N LEU A 10 0.14 -19.27 -4.50
CA LEU A 10 0.76 -18.07 -3.93
C LEU A 10 0.75 -16.88 -4.90
N ALA A 11 0.97 -17.12 -6.20
CA ALA A 11 0.85 -16.08 -7.22
C ALA A 11 -0.59 -15.58 -7.35
N GLY A 12 -1.58 -16.48 -7.31
CA GLY A 12 -3.00 -16.12 -7.31
C GLY A 12 -3.40 -15.34 -6.05
N LEU A 13 -2.89 -15.72 -4.88
CA LEU A 13 -3.04 -14.91 -3.65
C LEU A 13 -2.40 -13.53 -3.77
N GLY A 14 -1.25 -13.43 -4.44
CA GLY A 14 -0.65 -12.14 -4.81
C GLY A 14 -1.60 -11.28 -5.65
N VAL A 15 -2.31 -11.90 -6.59
CA VAL A 15 -3.33 -11.22 -7.41
C VAL A 15 -4.53 -10.77 -6.59
N VAL A 16 -5.01 -11.60 -5.68
CA VAL A 16 -6.12 -11.21 -4.77
C VAL A 16 -5.70 -10.05 -3.85
N THR A 17 -4.43 -10.01 -3.42
CA THR A 17 -3.93 -9.00 -2.47
C THR A 17 -3.65 -7.63 -3.12
N LYS A 18 -3.09 -7.62 -4.33
CA LYS A 18 -2.59 -6.39 -4.98
C LYS A 18 -3.02 -6.24 -6.45
N GLY A 19 -3.98 -7.03 -6.90
CA GLY A 19 -4.44 -7.03 -8.28
C GLY A 19 -3.44 -7.66 -9.25
N PRO A 20 -3.54 -7.37 -10.55
CA PRO A 20 -2.79 -8.09 -11.60
C PRO A 20 -1.26 -8.01 -11.45
N PHE A 21 -0.73 -7.04 -10.70
CA PHE A 21 0.70 -6.95 -10.36
C PHE A 21 1.25 -8.22 -9.71
N GLY A 22 0.43 -8.99 -8.97
CA GLY A 22 0.87 -10.24 -8.35
C GLY A 22 1.38 -11.30 -9.34
N ILE A 23 0.89 -11.28 -10.59
CA ILE A 23 1.28 -12.21 -11.66
C ILE A 23 2.55 -11.76 -12.40
N LEU A 24 2.88 -10.48 -12.34
CA LEU A 24 4.00 -9.89 -13.08
C LEU A 24 5.34 -10.54 -12.69
N PHE A 25 5.53 -10.82 -11.40
CA PHE A 25 6.80 -11.36 -10.89
C PHE A 25 7.05 -12.80 -11.32
N PRO A 26 6.09 -13.73 -11.21
CA PRO A 26 6.21 -15.06 -11.81
C PRO A 26 6.50 -15.03 -13.31
N VAL A 27 5.90 -14.09 -14.06
CA VAL A 27 6.13 -13.95 -15.51
C VAL A 27 7.56 -13.49 -15.80
N PHE A 28 8.08 -12.49 -15.09
CA PHE A 28 9.49 -12.09 -15.24
C PHE A 28 10.44 -13.23 -14.89
N PHE A 29 10.15 -13.98 -13.84
CA PHE A 29 10.93 -15.15 -13.50
C PHE A 29 10.90 -16.19 -14.63
N ALA A 30 9.73 -16.46 -15.20
CA ALA A 30 9.54 -17.41 -16.31
C ALA A 30 10.36 -17.06 -17.56
N ILE A 31 10.39 -15.77 -17.90
CA ILE A 31 11.01 -15.27 -19.13
C ILE A 31 12.52 -15.12 -18.96
N LEU A 32 12.95 -14.51 -17.85
CA LEU A 32 14.33 -14.07 -17.69
C LEU A 32 15.23 -15.21 -17.22
N VAL A 33 14.80 -16.01 -16.23
CA VAL A 33 15.67 -17.04 -15.64
C VAL A 33 16.21 -18.07 -16.66
N PRO A 34 15.44 -18.55 -17.64
CA PRO A 34 15.93 -19.51 -18.64
C PRO A 34 16.81 -18.91 -19.74
N PHE A 35 17.01 -17.58 -19.80
CA PHE A 35 17.61 -16.90 -20.96
C PHE A 35 19.08 -17.30 -21.22
N LEU A 36 19.86 -17.64 -20.20
CA LEU A 36 21.27 -18.06 -20.34
C LEU A 36 21.70 -19.28 -19.50
N ARG A 37 20.82 -19.87 -18.69
CA ARG A 37 21.10 -21.11 -17.94
C ARG A 37 20.20 -22.23 -18.42
N GLN A 38 20.75 -23.11 -19.27
CA GLN A 38 20.03 -24.26 -19.82
C GLN A 38 19.66 -25.30 -18.73
N ASP A 39 20.31 -25.25 -17.57
CA ASP A 39 20.08 -26.18 -16.46
C ASP A 39 18.71 -26.00 -15.80
N LEU A 40 18.18 -24.77 -15.80
CA LEU A 40 16.81 -24.49 -15.38
C LEU A 40 15.90 -24.68 -16.59
N LYS A 41 15.62 -25.95 -16.91
CA LYS A 41 14.71 -26.33 -18.00
C LYS A 41 13.42 -25.52 -17.91
N ARG A 42 13.03 -24.86 -19.01
CA ARG A 42 11.73 -24.21 -19.12
C ARG A 42 10.64 -25.21 -18.68
N PRO A 43 9.86 -24.91 -17.63
CA PRO A 43 8.85 -25.84 -17.17
C PRO A 43 7.88 -26.15 -18.31
N ARG A 44 7.54 -27.42 -18.53
CA ARG A 44 6.54 -27.83 -19.54
C ARG A 44 5.16 -27.83 -18.90
N ILE A 45 4.67 -29.01 -18.55
CA ILE A 45 3.40 -29.23 -17.82
C ILE A 45 3.34 -28.48 -16.47
N GLY A 46 4.50 -28.17 -15.86
CA GLY A 46 4.60 -27.43 -14.60
C GLY A 46 3.98 -26.03 -14.67
N TRP A 47 4.10 -25.31 -15.80
CA TRP A 47 3.46 -24.00 -15.97
C TRP A 47 1.94 -24.10 -16.09
N ILE A 48 1.44 -25.18 -16.69
CA ILE A 48 -0.01 -25.43 -16.76
C ILE A 48 -0.54 -25.64 -15.34
N ILE A 49 0.15 -26.46 -14.53
CA ILE A 49 -0.20 -26.69 -13.12
C ILE A 49 -0.11 -25.40 -12.30
N PHE A 50 0.93 -24.59 -12.53
CA PHE A 50 1.04 -23.26 -11.93
C PHE A 50 -0.15 -22.36 -12.31
N GLY A 51 -0.51 -22.32 -13.60
CA GLY A 51 -1.64 -21.55 -14.10
C GLY A 51 -2.96 -21.97 -13.46
N PHE A 52 -3.22 -23.27 -13.36
CA PHE A 52 -4.39 -23.79 -12.65
C PHE A 52 -4.37 -23.44 -11.16
N GLY A 53 -3.22 -23.54 -10.48
CA GLY A 53 -3.09 -23.11 -9.09
C GLY A 53 -3.40 -21.63 -8.89
N ALA A 54 -2.88 -20.76 -9.76
CA ALA A 54 -3.14 -19.32 -9.71
C ALA A 54 -4.61 -19.00 -9.99
N LEU A 55 -5.19 -19.60 -11.02
CA LEU A 55 -6.60 -19.43 -11.37
C LEU A 55 -7.52 -19.94 -10.25
N ALA A 56 -7.20 -21.07 -9.62
CA ALA A 56 -7.97 -21.60 -8.50
C ALA A 56 -7.99 -20.63 -7.32
N ALA A 57 -6.84 -20.07 -6.93
CA ALA A 57 -6.77 -19.08 -5.86
C ALA A 57 -7.51 -17.78 -6.19
N ILE A 58 -7.43 -17.29 -7.43
CA ILE A 58 -8.17 -16.10 -7.88
C ILE A 58 -9.67 -16.38 -7.88
N ALA A 59 -10.10 -17.51 -8.46
CA ALA A 59 -11.49 -17.88 -8.60
C ALA A 59 -12.18 -18.06 -7.24
N LEU A 60 -11.47 -18.59 -6.24
CA LEU A 60 -11.98 -18.78 -4.89
C LEU A 60 -12.54 -17.49 -4.27
N TRP A 61 -11.98 -16.33 -4.62
CA TRP A 61 -12.46 -15.03 -4.18
C TRP A 61 -13.32 -14.31 -5.23
N ALA A 62 -12.88 -14.32 -6.49
CA ALA A 62 -13.52 -13.56 -7.56
C ALA A 62 -14.92 -14.07 -7.89
N VAL A 63 -15.16 -15.39 -7.79
CA VAL A 63 -16.46 -15.99 -8.12
C VAL A 63 -17.54 -15.60 -7.11
N PRO A 64 -17.35 -15.77 -5.78
CA PRO A 64 -18.32 -15.25 -4.80
C PRO A 64 -18.51 -13.73 -4.90
N ALA A 65 -17.42 -12.97 -5.13
CA ALA A 65 -17.51 -11.53 -5.28
C ALA A 65 -18.36 -11.12 -6.50
N TYR A 66 -18.21 -11.81 -7.63
CA TYR A 66 -19.00 -11.60 -8.83
C TYR A 66 -20.49 -11.88 -8.59
N PHE A 67 -20.83 -13.01 -7.95
CA PHE A 67 -22.23 -13.34 -7.70
C PHE A 67 -22.92 -12.41 -6.69
N ARG A 68 -22.16 -11.73 -5.82
CA ARG A 68 -22.71 -10.80 -4.83
C ARG A 68 -23.32 -9.54 -5.46
N ASP A 69 -22.73 -9.02 -6.53
CA ASP A 69 -23.14 -7.74 -7.13
C ASP A 69 -23.13 -7.73 -8.67
N SER A 70 -23.20 -8.92 -9.27
CA SER A 70 -23.10 -9.14 -10.72
C SER A 70 -21.82 -8.57 -11.36
N GLY A 71 -20.73 -8.49 -10.59
CA GLY A 71 -19.40 -8.12 -11.08
C GLY A 71 -19.09 -6.62 -11.08
N VAL A 72 -19.98 -5.77 -10.54
CA VAL A 72 -19.76 -4.31 -10.45
C VAL A 72 -18.50 -4.00 -9.63
N TYR A 73 -18.33 -4.65 -8.47
CA TYR A 73 -17.15 -4.49 -7.64
C TYR A 73 -15.89 -4.97 -8.35
N LEU A 74 -15.93 -6.14 -9.00
CA LEU A 74 -14.76 -6.70 -9.69
C LEU A 74 -14.30 -5.79 -10.84
N HIS A 75 -15.26 -5.21 -11.59
CA HIS A 75 -14.96 -4.23 -12.63
C HIS A 75 -14.26 -2.98 -12.06
N ARG A 76 -14.70 -2.47 -10.90
CA ARG A 76 -14.04 -1.34 -10.23
C ARG A 76 -12.64 -1.69 -9.72
N VAL A 77 -12.44 -2.90 -9.22
CA VAL A 77 -11.12 -3.37 -8.75
C VAL A 77 -10.13 -3.49 -9.92
N ILE A 78 -10.57 -3.98 -11.07
CA ILE A 78 -9.72 -4.12 -12.26
C ILE A 78 -9.48 -2.76 -12.92
N SER A 79 -10.47 -1.87 -12.91
CA SER A 79 -10.42 -0.54 -13.54
C SER A 79 -9.96 0.55 -12.57
N GLN A 80 -9.09 0.22 -11.61
CA GLN A 80 -8.62 1.18 -10.62
C GLN A 80 -7.91 2.37 -11.29
N PRO A 81 -8.24 3.62 -10.90
CA PRO A 81 -7.59 4.82 -11.44
C PRO A 81 -6.08 4.84 -11.25
N ASP A 82 -5.56 4.11 -10.27
CA ASP A 82 -4.12 4.00 -10.01
C ASP A 82 -3.36 3.25 -11.13
N LEU A 83 -4.08 2.50 -11.96
CA LEU A 83 -3.58 1.83 -13.17
C LEU A 83 -3.72 2.70 -14.42
N ASP A 84 -4.42 3.83 -14.34
CA ASP A 84 -4.66 4.73 -15.46
C ASP A 84 -3.43 5.61 -15.71
N VAL A 85 -2.57 5.15 -16.62
CA VAL A 85 -1.32 5.83 -17.01
C VAL A 85 -1.60 7.18 -17.69
N SER A 86 -2.82 7.41 -18.20
CA SER A 86 -3.20 8.66 -18.89
C SER A 86 -3.36 9.85 -17.94
N LYS A 87 -3.63 9.59 -16.65
CA LYS A 87 -3.67 10.61 -15.61
C LYS A 87 -2.24 10.89 -15.14
N GLY A 88 -1.55 11.75 -15.90
CA GLY A 88 -0.13 12.05 -15.76
C GLY A 88 0.33 12.27 -14.31
N GLY A 89 1.31 11.47 -13.88
CA GLY A 89 1.96 11.61 -12.59
C GLY A 89 3.31 12.32 -12.74
N ASN A 90 3.57 13.35 -11.94
CA ASN A 90 4.81 14.15 -11.93
C ASN A 90 6.04 13.41 -11.32
N GLY A 91 6.12 12.09 -11.42
CA GLY A 91 7.17 11.31 -10.78
C GLY A 91 8.46 11.25 -11.61
N SER A 92 9.57 11.81 -11.11
CA SER A 92 10.90 11.66 -11.73
C SER A 92 11.25 10.19 -12.01
N PRO A 93 11.75 9.80 -13.20
CA PRO A 93 12.13 8.42 -13.51
C PRO A 93 13.22 7.88 -12.57
N PHE A 94 13.97 8.76 -11.92
CA PHE A 94 15.02 8.40 -10.95
C PHE A 94 14.54 8.34 -9.50
N TYR A 95 13.25 8.55 -9.23
CA TYR A 95 12.67 8.55 -7.89
C TYR A 95 13.05 7.30 -7.08
N TYR A 96 13.06 6.12 -7.70
CA TYR A 96 13.35 4.88 -7.00
C TYR A 96 14.83 4.55 -6.87
N VAL A 97 15.74 5.22 -7.61
CA VAL A 97 17.18 4.87 -7.60
C VAL A 97 17.77 5.03 -6.21
N TRP A 98 17.66 6.22 -5.63
CA TRP A 98 18.18 6.48 -4.29
C TRP A 98 17.43 5.67 -3.23
N LEU A 99 16.12 5.46 -3.42
CA LEU A 99 15.28 4.75 -2.47
C LEU A 99 15.64 3.25 -2.41
N VAL A 100 15.91 2.61 -3.55
CA VAL A 100 16.41 1.22 -3.60
C VAL A 100 17.75 1.12 -2.88
N LEU A 101 18.68 2.06 -3.12
CA LEU A 101 19.99 2.02 -2.49
C LEU A 101 19.91 2.15 -0.96
N LEU A 102 19.08 3.07 -0.45
CA LEU A 102 18.92 3.27 0.99
C LEU A 102 18.16 2.12 1.66
N LEU A 103 17.03 1.70 1.10
CA LEU A 103 16.21 0.63 1.70
C LEU A 103 16.85 -0.75 1.58
N ALA A 104 17.77 -0.95 0.63
CA ALA A 104 18.57 -2.18 0.55
C ALA A 104 19.84 -2.13 1.41
N LEU A 105 20.07 -1.09 2.22
CA LEU A 105 21.20 -1.10 3.15
C LEU A 105 21.07 -2.27 4.14
N PRO A 106 22.19 -2.93 4.48
CA PRO A 106 23.57 -2.66 4.05
C PRO A 106 23.93 -3.37 2.73
N LEU A 107 23.01 -4.18 2.19
CA LEU A 107 23.27 -5.05 1.06
C LEU A 107 23.63 -4.26 -0.21
N SER A 108 23.08 -3.06 -0.37
CA SER A 108 23.45 -2.13 -1.44
C SER A 108 24.93 -1.74 -1.44
N LEU A 109 25.66 -1.82 -0.31
CA LEU A 109 27.11 -1.61 -0.27
C LEU A 109 27.88 -2.68 -1.07
N PHE A 110 27.29 -3.86 -1.25
CA PHE A 110 27.85 -4.95 -2.04
C PHE A 110 27.37 -4.92 -3.51
N LEU A 111 26.53 -3.94 -3.89
CA LEU A 111 26.02 -3.81 -5.26
C LEU A 111 27.15 -3.63 -6.30
N PRO A 112 28.23 -2.85 -6.06
CA PRO A 112 29.33 -2.76 -7.03
C PRO A 112 29.98 -4.11 -7.33
N ILE A 113 30.11 -4.99 -6.32
CA ILE A 113 30.64 -6.34 -6.49
C ILE A 113 29.68 -7.19 -7.34
N ALA A 114 28.37 -7.07 -7.11
CA ALA A 114 27.36 -7.75 -7.92
C ALA A 114 27.39 -7.29 -9.39
N ILE A 115 27.62 -5.99 -9.65
CA ILE A 115 27.76 -5.45 -11.01
C ILE A 115 29.03 -5.97 -11.68
N VAL A 116 30.16 -6.02 -10.97
CA VAL A 116 31.42 -6.58 -11.50
C VAL A 116 31.26 -8.07 -11.82
N ASP A 117 30.62 -8.84 -10.93
CA ASP A 117 30.32 -10.25 -11.14
C ASP A 117 29.44 -10.46 -12.37
N LEU A 118 28.37 -9.65 -12.50
CA LEU A 118 27.47 -9.67 -13.64
C LEU A 118 28.20 -9.35 -14.95
N ARG A 119 29.08 -8.35 -14.97
CA ARG A 119 29.87 -8.00 -16.17
C ARG A 119 30.83 -9.11 -16.59
N ARG A 120 31.46 -9.80 -15.63
CA ARG A 120 32.39 -10.91 -15.91
C ARG A 120 31.70 -12.17 -16.39
N ARG A 121 30.50 -12.44 -15.87
CA ARG A 121 29.73 -13.67 -16.15
C ARG A 121 28.66 -13.50 -17.23
N GLY A 122 28.39 -12.26 -17.63
CA GLY A 122 27.37 -11.87 -18.60
C GLY A 122 25.95 -11.82 -18.03
N TYR A 123 25.55 -12.73 -17.13
CA TYR A 123 24.14 -12.83 -16.72
C TYR A 123 23.92 -13.29 -15.27
N SER A 124 22.91 -12.68 -14.61
CA SER A 124 22.37 -13.11 -13.33
C SER A 124 20.84 -13.04 -13.37
N ALA A 125 20.19 -14.21 -13.32
CA ALA A 125 18.73 -14.33 -13.37
C ALA A 125 18.03 -13.48 -12.30
N MET A 126 18.54 -13.51 -11.07
CA MET A 126 17.95 -12.79 -9.95
C MET A 126 18.09 -11.27 -10.11
N LEU A 127 19.24 -10.77 -10.57
CA LEU A 127 19.41 -9.35 -10.87
C LEU A 127 18.59 -8.90 -12.08
N ALA A 128 18.41 -9.78 -13.08
CA ALA A 128 17.56 -9.49 -14.24
C ALA A 128 16.09 -9.36 -13.83
N VAL A 129 15.57 -10.28 -12.99
CA VAL A 129 14.21 -10.19 -12.44
C VAL A 129 14.07 -8.93 -11.59
N ALA A 130 15.01 -8.64 -10.69
CA ALA A 130 15.01 -7.40 -9.91
C ALA A 130 14.99 -6.14 -10.80
N GLY A 131 15.81 -6.13 -11.86
CA GLY A 131 15.86 -5.04 -12.83
C GLY A 131 14.57 -4.87 -13.63
N ALA A 132 13.92 -5.96 -14.04
CA ALA A 132 12.64 -5.91 -14.74
C ALA A 132 11.52 -5.35 -13.84
N ILE A 133 11.49 -5.77 -12.58
CA ILE A 133 10.57 -5.20 -11.57
C ILE A 133 10.84 -3.71 -11.42
N PHE A 134 12.11 -3.32 -11.25
CA PHE A 134 12.52 -1.93 -11.11
C PHE A 134 12.08 -1.06 -12.30
N MET A 135 12.23 -1.58 -13.52
CA MET A 135 11.85 -0.87 -14.74
C MET A 135 10.34 -0.65 -14.79
N VAL A 136 9.52 -1.69 -14.56
CA VAL A 136 8.07 -1.54 -14.60
C VAL A 136 7.56 -0.58 -13.55
N ILE A 137 8.00 -0.70 -12.30
CA ILE A 137 7.53 0.22 -11.24
C ILE A 137 8.00 1.66 -11.48
N SER A 138 9.16 1.86 -12.11
CA SER A 138 9.66 3.20 -12.47
C SER A 138 8.82 3.89 -13.55
N CYS A 139 8.17 3.10 -14.40
CA CYS A 139 7.22 3.56 -15.42
C CYS A 139 5.81 3.84 -14.89
N ILE A 140 5.48 3.47 -13.65
CA ILE A 140 4.17 3.77 -13.05
C ILE A 140 4.12 5.25 -12.64
N SER A 141 3.08 5.95 -13.10
CA SER A 141 2.85 7.38 -12.85
C SER A 141 2.72 7.70 -11.36
N GLN A 142 1.94 6.91 -10.62
CA GLN A 142 1.79 7.06 -9.16
C GLN A 142 2.90 6.32 -8.42
N LYS A 143 3.88 7.04 -7.88
CA LYS A 143 5.02 6.44 -7.19
C LYS A 143 4.75 6.30 -5.70
N ARG A 144 4.83 5.07 -5.18
CA ARG A 144 4.69 4.75 -3.74
C ARG A 144 5.90 3.98 -3.25
N ARG A 145 6.43 4.33 -2.08
CA ARG A 145 7.66 3.72 -1.52
C ARG A 145 7.56 2.19 -1.41
N HIS A 146 6.39 1.67 -1.04
CA HIS A 146 6.16 0.24 -0.85
C HIS A 146 6.08 -0.57 -2.16
N TYR A 147 6.03 0.07 -3.34
CA TYR A 147 6.08 -0.64 -4.62
C TYR A 147 7.43 -1.32 -4.88
N LEU A 148 8.49 -0.92 -4.17
CA LEU A 148 9.79 -1.56 -4.24
C LEU A 148 9.85 -2.92 -3.53
N LEU A 149 8.90 -3.23 -2.63
CA LEU A 149 8.98 -4.43 -1.79
C LEU A 149 9.21 -5.75 -2.56
N PRO A 150 8.53 -6.02 -3.69
CA PRO A 150 8.73 -7.25 -4.45
C PRO A 150 10.11 -7.37 -5.12
N LEU A 151 10.85 -6.26 -5.28
CA LEU A 151 12.17 -6.25 -5.91
C LEU A 151 13.25 -6.81 -4.97
N TYR A 152 13.16 -6.52 -3.66
CA TYR A 152 14.25 -6.79 -2.72
C TYR A 152 14.65 -8.26 -2.59
N PRO A 153 13.73 -9.25 -2.59
CA PRO A 153 14.14 -10.66 -2.53
C PRO A 153 15.07 -11.07 -3.68
N PHE A 154 14.77 -10.64 -4.90
CA PHE A 154 15.57 -10.96 -6.09
C PHE A 154 16.88 -10.18 -6.11
N LEU A 155 16.85 -8.90 -5.75
CA LEU A 155 18.06 -8.09 -5.60
C LEU A 155 18.99 -8.72 -4.56
N ALA A 156 18.43 -9.16 -3.43
CA ALA A 156 19.18 -9.73 -2.34
C ALA A 156 19.83 -11.06 -2.71
N LEU A 157 19.10 -11.96 -3.37
CA LEU A 157 19.64 -13.22 -3.88
C LEU A 157 20.75 -12.99 -4.91
N GLY A 158 20.57 -12.01 -5.80
CA GLY A 158 21.58 -11.63 -6.79
C GLY A 158 22.87 -11.14 -6.14
N ILE A 159 22.78 -10.22 -5.18
CA ILE A 159 23.93 -9.69 -4.45
C ILE A 159 24.58 -10.78 -3.59
N ALA A 160 23.78 -11.60 -2.88
CA ALA A 160 24.29 -12.68 -2.05
C ALA A 160 25.09 -13.71 -2.86
N ALA A 161 24.65 -14.06 -4.07
CA ALA A 161 25.40 -14.94 -4.96
C ALA A 161 26.78 -14.37 -5.30
N SER A 162 26.87 -13.06 -5.55
CA SER A 162 28.14 -12.37 -5.83
C SER A 162 29.02 -12.25 -4.58
N ILE A 163 28.46 -12.02 -3.39
CA ILE A 163 29.17 -12.06 -2.10
C ILE A 163 29.79 -13.45 -1.88
N VAL A 164 29.01 -14.53 -2.04
CA VAL A 164 29.51 -15.91 -1.87
C VAL A 164 30.64 -16.20 -2.84
N HIS A 165 30.54 -15.74 -4.08
CA HIS A 165 31.59 -15.93 -5.06
C HIS A 165 32.88 -15.20 -4.69
N HIS A 166 32.79 -13.89 -4.44
CA HIS A 166 33.95 -13.05 -4.14
C HIS A 166 34.51 -13.31 -2.73
N GLY A 167 33.69 -13.81 -1.80
CA GLY A 167 34.11 -14.21 -0.47
C GLY A 167 35.03 -15.44 -0.44
N LYS A 168 35.10 -16.21 -1.54
CA LYS A 168 36.09 -17.29 -1.70
C LYS A 168 37.51 -16.75 -1.89
N THR A 169 37.65 -15.61 -2.58
CA THR A 169 38.96 -15.00 -2.91
C THR A 169 39.32 -13.84 -2.00
N SER A 170 38.34 -13.05 -1.55
CA SER A 170 38.55 -11.87 -0.70
C SER A 170 38.06 -12.08 0.73
N LYS A 171 39.00 -12.13 1.68
CA LYS A 171 38.71 -12.17 3.11
C LYS A 171 37.96 -10.93 3.59
N PHE A 172 38.20 -9.77 2.96
CA PHE A 172 37.52 -8.52 3.31
C PHE A 172 36.02 -8.60 3.01
N VAL A 173 35.64 -9.01 1.80
CA VAL A 173 34.22 -9.17 1.41
C VAL A 173 33.52 -10.14 2.36
N ARG A 174 34.17 -11.27 2.68
CA ARG A 174 33.63 -12.27 3.60
C ARG A 174 33.42 -11.71 5.01
N ARG A 175 34.42 -11.03 5.58
CA ARG A 175 34.33 -10.44 6.93
C ARG A 175 33.26 -9.34 6.99
N SER A 176 33.25 -8.43 6.02
CA SER A 176 32.26 -7.35 5.97
C SER A 176 30.84 -7.90 5.85
N ALA A 177 30.61 -8.92 5.02
CA ALA A 177 29.29 -9.54 4.90
C ALA A 177 28.86 -10.26 6.20
N LEU A 178 29.77 -10.97 6.86
CA LEU A 178 29.51 -11.66 8.13
C LEU A 178 29.18 -10.69 9.29
N VAL A 179 29.65 -9.44 9.23
CA VAL A 179 29.34 -8.44 10.25
C VAL A 179 28.09 -7.65 9.88
N LEU A 180 28.03 -7.10 8.67
CA LEU A 180 26.96 -6.17 8.28
C LEU A 180 25.60 -6.85 8.17
N ILE A 181 25.52 -8.09 7.66
CA ILE A 181 24.23 -8.76 7.47
C ILE A 181 23.56 -9.06 8.83
N PRO A 182 24.22 -9.75 9.80
CA PRO A 182 23.61 -9.99 11.10
C PRO A 182 23.33 -8.70 11.87
N LEU A 183 24.23 -7.71 11.80
CA LEU A 183 24.03 -6.40 12.43
C LEU A 183 22.72 -5.75 11.98
N SER A 184 22.37 -5.90 10.70
CA SER A 184 21.15 -5.32 10.13
C SER A 184 19.89 -6.06 10.55
N VAL A 185 19.97 -7.38 10.68
CA VAL A 185 18.86 -8.19 11.24
C VAL A 185 18.59 -7.79 12.69
N VAL A 186 19.64 -7.50 13.47
CA VAL A 186 19.54 -7.02 14.87
C VAL A 186 19.07 -5.57 14.94
N ALA A 187 19.45 -4.72 13.97
CA ALA A 187 19.04 -3.32 13.94
C ALA A 187 17.52 -3.15 13.74
N ILE A 188 16.84 -4.08 13.05
CA ILE A 188 15.39 -4.02 12.82
C ILE A 188 14.61 -4.01 14.15
N PRO A 189 14.69 -5.02 15.04
CA PRO A 189 13.94 -5.00 16.30
C PRO A 189 14.36 -3.83 17.19
N ILE A 190 15.62 -3.40 17.16
CA ILE A 190 16.09 -2.22 17.90
C ILE A 190 15.39 -0.95 17.39
N TYR A 191 15.29 -0.78 16.07
CA TYR A 191 14.59 0.35 15.48
C TYR A 191 13.13 0.37 15.91
N PHE A 192 12.41 -0.74 15.77
CA PHE A 192 10.99 -0.82 16.11
C PHE A 192 10.73 -0.71 17.63
N ALA A 193 11.60 -1.25 18.48
CA ALA A 193 11.41 -1.24 19.92
C ALA A 193 11.86 0.06 20.60
N ILE A 194 12.88 0.74 20.08
CA ILE A 194 13.51 1.89 20.74
C ILE A 194 13.34 3.17 19.92
N ILE A 195 13.70 3.15 18.63
CA ILE A 195 13.79 4.37 17.82
C ILE A 195 12.40 4.84 17.36
N GLN A 196 11.58 3.93 16.83
CA GLN A 196 10.27 4.29 16.29
C GLN A 196 9.36 4.95 17.34
N PRO A 197 9.24 4.45 18.58
CA PRO A 197 8.41 5.10 19.60
C PRO A 197 8.90 6.51 19.98
N ILE A 198 10.19 6.79 19.81
CA ILE A 198 10.77 8.12 20.10
C ILE A 198 10.53 9.08 18.92
N VAL A 199 10.72 8.60 17.69
CA VAL A 199 10.64 9.42 16.47
C VAL A 199 9.20 9.62 16.00
N GLN A 200 8.37 8.59 16.17
CA GLN A 200 6.96 8.56 15.86
C GLN A 200 6.21 8.03 17.09
N PRO A 201 6.13 8.85 18.17
CA PRO A 201 5.36 8.48 19.36
C PRO A 201 3.96 8.11 18.92
N SER A 202 3.67 6.82 19.11
CA SER A 202 2.63 6.08 18.43
C SER A 202 1.25 6.58 18.82
N ASP A 203 0.61 7.26 17.89
CA ASP A 203 -0.70 6.86 17.39
C ASP A 203 -0.91 7.60 16.08
N ASP A 204 -1.46 6.91 15.08
CA ASP A 204 -1.97 7.59 13.88
C ASP A 204 -2.94 8.65 14.40
N SER A 205 -2.60 9.93 14.25
CA SER A 205 -3.32 11.04 14.89
C SER A 205 -4.80 11.02 14.46
N ASP A 206 -5.07 10.51 13.26
CA ASP A 206 -6.38 10.17 12.72
C ASP A 206 -7.08 9.00 13.45
N MET A 207 -6.36 7.93 13.82
CA MET A 207 -6.91 6.83 14.64
C MET A 207 -7.27 7.27 16.05
N LEU A 208 -6.44 8.10 16.68
CA LEU A 208 -6.75 8.66 18.00
C LEU A 208 -7.98 9.56 17.95
N PHE A 209 -8.03 10.43 16.95
CA PHE A 209 -9.19 11.29 16.76
C PHE A 209 -10.44 10.45 16.46
N ALA A 210 -10.35 9.40 15.64
CA ALA A 210 -11.46 8.49 15.40
C ALA A 210 -11.96 7.80 16.69
N LYS A 211 -11.05 7.37 17.57
CA LYS A 211 -11.41 6.83 18.90
C LYS A 211 -12.11 7.87 19.77
N GLU A 212 -11.61 9.10 19.80
CA GLU A 212 -12.22 10.19 20.56
C GLU A 212 -13.60 10.57 20.02
N VAL A 213 -13.76 10.65 18.70
CA VAL A 213 -15.05 10.87 18.04
C VAL A 213 -16.03 9.79 18.46
N LEU A 214 -15.66 8.51 18.35
CA LEU A 214 -16.55 7.40 18.73
C LEU A 214 -16.87 7.35 20.23
N SER A 215 -16.00 7.91 21.09
CA SER A 215 -16.27 8.05 22.52
C SER A 215 -17.20 9.22 22.85
N ALA A 216 -17.27 10.22 21.97
CA ALA A 216 -18.10 11.42 22.14
C ALA A 216 -19.46 11.32 21.42
N VAL A 217 -19.63 10.34 20.54
CA VAL A 217 -20.83 10.12 19.74
C VAL A 217 -21.75 9.08 20.41
N GLU A 218 -23.05 9.35 20.41
CA GLU A 218 -24.07 8.40 20.89
C GLU A 218 -24.08 7.11 20.04
N GLN A 219 -24.31 5.95 20.67
CA GLN A 219 -24.09 4.63 20.03
C GLN A 219 -24.84 4.40 18.71
N ASP A 220 -25.96 5.09 18.47
CA ASP A 220 -26.81 4.94 17.29
C ASP A 220 -26.86 6.16 16.36
N ALA A 221 -26.05 7.19 16.63
CA ALA A 221 -26.06 8.40 15.84
C ALA A 221 -25.42 8.22 14.46
N LYS A 222 -25.91 8.99 13.48
CA LYS A 222 -25.34 9.08 12.13
C LYS A 222 -24.15 10.03 12.14
N ILE A 223 -23.05 9.64 11.52
CA ILE A 223 -21.83 10.45 11.42
C ILE A 223 -21.61 10.80 9.94
N TYR A 224 -21.58 12.09 9.64
CA TYR A 224 -21.27 12.62 8.31
C TYR A 224 -19.80 13.02 8.28
N CYS A 225 -19.02 12.43 7.38
CA CYS A 225 -17.58 12.63 7.30
C CYS A 225 -17.21 13.32 5.98
N ALA A 226 -16.68 14.54 6.06
CA ALA A 226 -16.00 15.16 4.92
C ALA A 226 -14.58 14.60 4.73
N LYS A 227 -13.98 14.13 5.84
CA LYS A 227 -12.66 13.48 5.93
C LYS A 227 -12.72 12.38 7.00
N SER A 228 -11.78 11.44 6.96
CA SER A 228 -11.57 10.39 7.97
C SER A 228 -12.70 9.34 8.10
N GLU A 229 -13.48 9.13 7.03
CA GLU A 229 -14.55 8.13 6.99
C GLU A 229 -14.02 6.71 7.24
N GLU A 230 -12.91 6.35 6.59
CA GLU A 230 -12.35 5.00 6.65
C GLU A 230 -11.82 4.68 8.04
N GLU A 231 -11.15 5.63 8.70
CA GLU A 231 -10.58 5.50 10.03
C GLU A 231 -11.68 5.33 11.08
N ILE A 232 -12.74 6.14 11.03
CA ILE A 232 -13.88 6.02 11.95
C ILE A 232 -14.63 4.71 11.69
N ALA A 233 -14.84 4.33 10.43
CA ALA A 233 -15.49 3.06 10.08
C ALA A 233 -14.69 1.85 10.54
N TRP A 234 -13.36 1.94 10.47
CA TRP A 234 -12.45 0.90 10.92
C TRP A 234 -12.44 0.77 12.44
N VAL A 235 -12.29 1.88 13.19
CA VAL A 235 -12.28 1.85 14.67
C VAL A 235 -13.64 1.39 15.21
N GLY A 236 -14.73 1.93 14.66
CA GLY A 236 -16.09 1.60 15.07
C GLY A 236 -16.58 0.24 14.59
N ARG A 237 -15.85 -0.40 13.67
CA ARG A 237 -16.25 -1.64 12.97
C ARG A 237 -17.66 -1.56 12.36
N GLN A 238 -18.10 -0.38 11.95
CA GLN A 238 -19.45 -0.12 11.45
C GLN A 238 -19.41 0.88 10.28
N HIS A 239 -19.84 0.44 9.10
CA HIS A 239 -19.92 1.29 7.90
C HIS A 239 -21.34 1.83 7.65
N LYS A 240 -22.36 1.24 8.28
CA LYS A 240 -23.77 1.56 7.99
C LYS A 240 -24.24 2.93 8.51
N ARG A 241 -23.48 3.54 9.42
CA ARG A 241 -23.84 4.80 10.12
C ARG A 241 -22.92 5.96 9.76
N ILE A 242 -21.91 5.70 8.94
CA ILE A 242 -20.92 6.68 8.54
C ILE A 242 -21.18 7.01 7.08
N TYR A 243 -21.37 8.29 6.80
CA TYR A 243 -21.78 8.78 5.50
C TYR A 243 -20.73 9.75 4.99
N LYS A 244 -20.23 9.49 3.79
CA LYS A 244 -19.37 10.44 3.10
C LYS A 244 -20.15 11.71 2.77
N LEU A 245 -19.63 12.86 3.20
CA LEU A 245 -20.19 14.16 2.87
C LEU A 245 -19.37 14.81 1.75
N PRO A 246 -19.92 14.99 0.53
CA PRO A 246 -19.23 15.69 -0.54
C PRO A 246 -19.13 17.19 -0.20
N ILE A 247 -17.95 17.80 -0.35
CA ILE A 247 -17.77 19.24 -0.07
C ILE A 247 -18.21 20.05 -1.29
N ASP A 248 -19.52 20.15 -1.49
CA ASP A 248 -20.15 20.93 -2.55
C ASP A 248 -21.50 21.53 -2.09
N SER A 249 -22.25 22.13 -3.02
CA SER A 249 -23.57 22.73 -2.73
C SER A 249 -24.62 21.73 -2.21
N SER A 250 -24.42 20.42 -2.38
CA SER A 250 -25.32 19.39 -1.87
C SER A 250 -25.11 19.10 -0.38
N ALA A 251 -23.90 19.33 0.16
CA ALA A 251 -23.62 19.07 1.57
C ALA A 251 -24.53 19.85 2.52
N SER A 252 -24.84 21.10 2.20
CA SER A 252 -25.74 21.91 3.02
C SER A 252 -27.14 21.33 3.08
N LYS A 253 -27.66 20.80 1.96
CA LYS A 253 -28.96 20.13 1.90
C LYS A 253 -28.95 18.85 2.72
N ILE A 254 -27.89 18.05 2.61
CA ILE A 254 -27.73 16.80 3.38
C ILE A 254 -27.69 17.10 4.88
N LEU A 255 -26.90 18.09 5.30
CA LEU A 255 -26.78 18.47 6.72
C LEU A 255 -28.05 19.09 7.29
N ARG A 256 -28.83 19.84 6.50
CA ARG A 256 -30.13 20.38 6.92
C ARG A 256 -31.22 19.32 7.02
N GLN A 257 -31.10 18.24 6.25
CA GLN A 257 -32.00 17.08 6.31
C GLN A 257 -31.52 16.01 7.31
N ALA A 258 -30.34 16.17 7.91
CA ALA A 258 -29.83 15.24 8.88
C ALA A 258 -30.68 15.27 10.16
N GLU A 259 -30.92 14.11 10.74
CA GLU A 259 -31.67 13.97 11.99
C GLU A 259 -30.92 14.70 13.12
N SER A 260 -31.68 15.33 14.01
CA SER A 260 -31.13 15.95 15.22
C SER A 260 -30.38 14.91 16.04
N GLY A 261 -29.18 15.27 16.52
CA GLY A 261 -28.28 14.31 17.16
C GLY A 261 -27.36 13.56 16.20
N SER A 262 -27.41 13.84 14.89
CA SER A 262 -26.35 13.45 13.97
C SER A 262 -25.07 14.25 14.23
N TYR A 263 -23.93 13.74 13.77
CA TYR A 263 -22.62 14.36 13.96
C TYR A 263 -21.93 14.63 12.63
N LEU A 264 -21.11 15.68 12.58
CA LEU A 264 -20.30 16.06 11.42
C LEU A 264 -18.82 16.05 11.81
N VAL A 265 -18.02 15.28 11.08
CA VAL A 265 -16.56 15.26 11.17
C VAL A 265 -15.97 15.95 9.95
N ILE A 266 -15.23 17.03 10.18
CA ILE A 266 -14.69 17.88 9.12
C ILE A 266 -13.40 18.58 9.55
N ASP A 267 -12.47 18.77 8.61
CA ASP A 267 -11.27 19.58 8.84
C ASP A 267 -11.52 21.08 8.60
N GLU A 268 -10.65 21.93 9.14
CA GLU A 268 -10.77 23.40 9.06
C GLU A 268 -10.85 23.94 7.63
N ARG A 269 -10.12 23.34 6.67
CA ARG A 269 -10.16 23.81 5.27
C ARG A 269 -11.46 23.43 4.58
N SER A 270 -11.92 22.21 4.82
CA SER A 270 -13.19 21.70 4.31
C SER A 270 -14.36 22.48 4.89
N LEU A 271 -14.32 22.81 6.19
CA LEU A 271 -15.33 23.64 6.83
C LEU A 271 -15.38 25.05 6.23
N MET A 272 -14.22 25.68 6.02
CA MET A 272 -14.17 27.00 5.38
C MET A 272 -14.70 26.98 3.95
N SER A 273 -14.42 25.92 3.20
CA SER A 273 -14.98 25.73 1.85
C SER A 273 -16.50 25.57 1.90
N LEU A 274 -17.01 24.82 2.88
CA LEU A 274 -18.45 24.61 3.06
C LEU A 274 -19.18 25.90 3.48
N LEU A 275 -18.59 26.70 4.37
CA LEU A 275 -19.15 27.99 4.81
C LEU A 275 -19.14 29.05 3.70
N LYS A 276 -18.20 29.01 2.75
CA LYS A 276 -18.26 29.89 1.57
C LYS A 276 -19.47 29.63 0.68
N VAL A 277 -19.96 28.39 0.68
CA VAL A 277 -21.10 27.95 -0.12
C VAL A 277 -22.42 28.08 0.69
N THR A 278 -22.34 28.22 2.01
CA THR A 278 -23.51 28.12 2.91
C THR A 278 -23.49 29.21 3.97
N GLU A 279 -24.54 30.04 4.03
CA GLU A 279 -24.61 31.20 4.95
C GLU A 279 -24.61 30.82 6.44
N SER A 280 -25.15 29.65 6.81
CA SER A 280 -25.10 29.12 8.17
C SER A 280 -25.46 27.63 8.22
N LEU A 281 -24.85 26.91 9.17
CA LEU A 281 -25.11 25.50 9.46
C LEU A 281 -25.56 25.36 10.93
N PRO A 282 -26.56 24.53 11.23
CA PRO A 282 -27.06 24.30 12.59
C PRO A 282 -26.11 23.34 13.34
N ILE A 283 -24.85 23.75 13.56
CA ILE A 283 -23.82 22.86 14.10
C ILE A 283 -23.22 23.40 15.40
N GLU A 284 -22.96 22.50 16.34
CA GLU A 284 -22.33 22.78 17.63
C GLU A 284 -21.00 22.07 17.74
N LEU A 285 -19.93 22.81 18.02
CA LEU A 285 -18.60 22.22 18.18
C LEU A 285 -18.53 21.40 19.48
N ILE A 286 -18.20 20.12 19.37
CA ILE A 286 -18.00 19.22 20.52
C ILE A 286 -16.51 19.02 20.79
N LEU A 287 -15.74 18.68 19.75
CA LEU A 287 -14.35 18.30 19.87
C LEU A 287 -13.54 19.00 18.79
N THR A 288 -12.37 19.51 19.17
CA THR A 288 -11.35 20.00 18.23
C THR A 288 -10.03 19.35 18.55
N ARG A 289 -9.36 18.81 17.53
CA ARG A 289 -8.02 18.30 17.66
C ARG A 289 -7.15 18.76 16.51
N LYS A 290 -5.90 19.11 16.83
CA LYS A 290 -4.88 19.38 15.82
C LYS A 290 -4.23 18.06 15.42
N ILE A 291 -4.41 17.66 14.16
CA ILE A 291 -3.85 16.46 13.54
C ILE A 291 -2.82 16.96 12.53
N ASP A 292 -1.55 16.67 12.79
CA ASP A 292 -0.39 17.21 12.06
C ASP A 292 -0.38 18.75 12.01
N HIS A 293 -0.86 19.32 10.90
CA HIS A 293 -0.91 20.75 10.62
C HIS A 293 -2.32 21.26 10.35
N GLU A 294 -3.33 20.41 10.53
CA GLU A 294 -4.73 20.71 10.22
C GLU A 294 -5.60 20.46 11.46
N LYS A 295 -6.61 21.29 11.70
CA LYS A 295 -7.55 21.04 12.79
C LYS A 295 -8.69 20.19 12.26
N SER A 296 -8.91 19.04 12.90
CA SER A 296 -10.09 18.21 12.72
C SER A 296 -11.08 18.52 13.82
N MET A 297 -12.35 18.62 13.43
CA MET A 297 -13.43 19.05 14.31
C MET A 297 -14.60 18.09 14.23
N LEU A 298 -15.24 17.86 15.37
CA LEU A 298 -16.50 17.15 15.51
C LEU A 298 -17.58 18.14 15.89
N PHE A 299 -18.67 18.15 15.13
CA PHE A 299 -19.84 18.95 15.42
C PHE A 299 -21.06 18.07 15.67
N ARG A 300 -21.98 18.52 16.53
CA ARG A 300 -23.35 18.01 16.64
C ARG A 300 -24.28 18.81 15.75
N VAL A 301 -25.16 18.15 15.02
CA VAL A 301 -26.24 18.81 14.27
C VAL A 301 -27.38 19.13 15.25
N LYS A 302 -27.64 20.43 15.45
CA LYS A 302 -28.76 20.93 16.26
C LYS A 302 -30.07 20.82 15.49
N GLU A 303 -31.14 20.64 16.25
CA GLU A 303 -32.50 20.77 15.74
C GLU A 303 -32.68 22.18 15.17
N HIS A 304 -33.26 22.27 13.97
CA HIS A 304 -33.71 23.56 13.45
C HIS A 304 -34.80 24.05 14.39
N SER A 305 -34.47 24.98 15.29
CA SER A 305 -35.46 25.88 15.85
C SER A 305 -35.99 26.71 14.68
N PHE A 306 -36.99 26.18 13.97
CA PHE A 306 -37.92 27.04 13.27
C PHE A 306 -38.61 27.85 14.36
N ASP A 307 -38.05 29.02 14.67
CA ASP A 307 -38.88 30.13 15.08
C ASP A 307 -39.79 30.39 13.88
N VAL A 308 -40.95 29.73 13.91
CA VAL A 308 -42.05 30.05 13.02
C VAL A 308 -42.46 31.48 13.39
N PRO A 309 -42.36 32.46 12.47
CA PRO A 309 -42.83 33.81 12.74
C PRO A 309 -44.34 33.85 13.00
#